data_AF-A0A5S3WL39-F1
#
_entry.id   AF-A0A5S3WL39-F1
#
_cell.length_a   1.000
_cell.length_b   1.000
_cell.length_c   1.000
_cell.angle_alpha   90.00
_cell.angle_beta   90.00
_cell.angle_gamma   90.00
#
_symmetry.space_group_name_H-M   'P 1'
#
loop_
_entity.id
_entity.type
_entity.pdbx_description
1 polymer ?
#
loop_
_entity_poly.entity_id
_entity_poly.type
_entity_poly.pdbx_seq_one_letter_code
_entity_poly.pdbx_strand_id
1 'polypeptide(L)' 'ETLKHTGELPLVGVNTFLNKKGSPTILPGEVIRSTTEEKEQQIQNLKAFHQRNAGKSQQALKDLQYVAINNGNLFAEL' A
#
# COMPACT_ATOMS: atom_id res chain seq x y z
N GLU A 1 -13.80 -10.41 -12.48
CA GLU A 1 -13.60 -9.37 -13.51
C GLU A 1 -14.41 -9.58 -14.79
N THR A 2 -14.83 -10.80 -15.12
CA THR A 2 -15.56 -11.09 -16.37
C THR A 2 -16.93 -10.39 -16.44
N LEU A 3 -17.66 -10.34 -15.31
CA LEU A 3 -19.03 -9.82 -15.23
C LEU A 3 -19.18 -8.31 -15.56
N LYS A 4 -18.16 -7.49 -15.28
CA LYS A 4 -18.16 -6.05 -15.66
C LYS A 4 -17.98 -5.87 -17.17
N HIS A 5 -17.22 -6.76 -17.80
CA HIS A 5 -16.92 -6.70 -19.23
C HIS A 5 -18.02 -7.32 -20.09
N THR A 6 -18.69 -8.36 -19.58
CA THR A 6 -19.83 -9.00 -20.27
C THR A 6 -21.11 -8.16 -20.21
N GLY A 7 -21.21 -7.20 -19.28
CA GLY A 7 -22.41 -6.38 -19.11
C GLY A 7 -23.53 -7.07 -18.31
N GLU A 8 -23.30 -8.30 -17.85
CA GLU A 8 -24.24 -9.04 -16.99
C GLU A 8 -24.48 -8.31 -15.65
N LEU A 9 -23.51 -7.51 -15.20
CA LEU A 9 -23.70 -6.53 -14.14
C LEU A 9 -23.83 -5.12 -14.76
N PRO A 10 -25.02 -4.50 -14.74
CA PRO A 10 -25.19 -3.16 -15.30
C PRO A 10 -24.51 -2.10 -14.43
N LEU A 11 -23.50 -1.44 -14.99
CA LEU A 11 -22.74 -0.34 -14.40
C LEU A 11 -22.97 0.92 -15.25
N VAL A 12 -23.75 1.86 -14.72
CA VAL A 12 -24.09 3.14 -15.36
C VAL A 12 -22.82 3.95 -15.63
N GLY A 13 -22.60 4.38 -16.88
CA GLY A 13 -21.43 5.16 -17.28
C GLY A 13 -20.15 4.34 -17.53
N VAL A 14 -20.22 3.01 -17.36
CA VAL A 14 -19.09 2.08 -17.55
C VAL A 14 -19.40 1.04 -18.64
N ASN A 15 -20.50 0.31 -18.52
CA ASN A 15 -20.95 -0.66 -19.54
C ASN A 15 -22.43 -0.49 -19.95
N THR A 16 -23.20 0.32 -19.20
CA THR A 16 -24.61 0.62 -19.45
C THR A 16 -24.79 2.14 -19.48
N PHE A 17 -25.70 2.67 -20.30
CA PHE A 17 -25.93 4.12 -20.47
C PHE A 17 -24.66 4.93 -20.82
N LEU A 18 -23.88 4.42 -21.78
CA LEU A 18 -22.71 5.13 -22.30
C LEU A 18 -23.16 6.25 -23.25
N ASN A 19 -22.65 7.47 -23.04
CA ASN A 19 -22.79 8.58 -23.99
C ASN A 19 -22.04 8.22 -25.29
N LYS A 20 -22.53 8.65 -26.47
CA LYS A 20 -21.88 8.43 -27.78
C LYS A 20 -20.43 8.93 -27.86
N LYS A 21 -20.02 9.83 -26.96
CA LYS A 21 -18.65 10.34 -26.83
C LYS A 21 -17.80 9.61 -25.77
N GLY A 22 -18.30 8.52 -25.18
CA GLY A 22 -17.73 7.88 -24.00
C GLY A 22 -18.10 8.61 -22.70
N SER A 23 -17.69 8.05 -21.55
CA SER A 23 -17.73 8.75 -20.27
C SER A 23 -16.48 9.63 -20.17
N PRO A 24 -16.60 10.97 -20.25
CA PRO A 24 -15.43 11.83 -20.18
C PRO A 24 -14.84 11.75 -18.77
N THR A 25 -13.62 11.23 -18.66
CA THR A 25 -12.85 11.29 -17.42
C THR A 25 -12.62 12.75 -17.08
N ILE A 26 -13.31 13.23 -16.04
CA ILE A 26 -13.04 14.55 -15.47
C ILE A 26 -11.69 14.44 -14.79
N LEU A 27 -10.67 15.06 -15.39
CA LEU A 27 -9.37 15.19 -14.74
C LEU A 27 -9.58 16.03 -13.47
N PRO A 28 -9.29 15.49 -12.28
CA PRO A 28 -9.41 16.27 -11.06
C PRO A 28 -8.46 17.47 -11.15
N GLY A 29 -8.93 18.64 -10.73
CA GLY A 29 -8.15 19.89 -10.81
C GLY A 29 -6.86 19.83 -9.99
N GLU A 30 -6.84 19.04 -8.92
CA GLU A 30 -5.67 18.78 -8.09
C GLU A 30 -5.59 17.29 -7.73
N VAL A 31 -4.37 16.76 -7.72
CA VAL A 31 -4.08 15.41 -7.22
C VAL A 31 -3.05 15.56 -6.12
N ILE A 32 -3.47 15.26 -4.89
CA ILE A 32 -2.56 15.27 -3.74
C ILE A 32 -1.59 14.10 -3.90
N ARG A 33 -0.30 14.41 -3.95
CA ARG A 33 0.81 13.45 -4.04
C ARG A 33 1.86 13.80 -3.00
N SER A 34 2.62 12.81 -2.58
CA SER A 34 3.79 13.06 -1.74
C SER A 34 4.81 13.91 -2.47
N THR A 35 5.37 14.90 -1.77
CA THR A 35 6.44 15.74 -2.30
C THR A 35 7.77 14.98 -2.30
N THR A 36 8.78 15.53 -2.97
CA THR A 36 10.13 14.95 -2.97
C THR A 36 10.76 15.01 -1.58
N GLU A 37 10.56 16.13 -0.88
CA GLU A 37 11.09 16.40 0.46
C GLU A 37 10.53 15.40 1.47
N GLU A 38 9.22 15.09 1.39
CA GLU A 38 8.60 14.07 2.23
C GLU A 38 9.23 12.69 2.03
N LYS A 39 9.51 12.32 0.78
CA LYS A 39 10.14 11.03 0.45
C LYS A 39 11.58 10.97 0.97
N GLU A 40 12.34 12.04 0.76
CA GLU A 40 13.72 12.14 1.24
C GLU A 40 13.78 12.08 2.77
N GLN A 41 12.86 12.78 3.45
CA GLN A 41 12.75 12.72 4.90
C GLN A 41 12.48 11.30 5.40
N GLN A 42 11.59 10.54 4.74
CA GLN A 42 11.35 9.14 5.12
C GLN A 42 12.58 8.25 4.93
N ILE A 43 13.37 8.47 3.88
CA ILE A 43 14.63 7.75 3.67
C ILE A 43 15.63 8.07 4.80
N GLN A 44 15.74 9.32 5.21
CA GLN A 44 16.66 9.69 6.31
C GLN A 44 16.19 9.12 7.65
N ASN A 45 14.89 9.16 7.92
CA ASN A 45 14.30 8.55 9.10
C ASN A 45 14.60 7.04 9.16
N LEU A 46 14.46 6.34 8.02
CA LEU A 46 14.75 4.92 7.89
C LEU A 46 16.23 4.63 8.20
N LYS A 47 17.16 5.39 7.60
CA LYS A 47 18.59 5.24 7.85
C LYS A 47 18.95 5.46 9.32
N ALA A 48 18.42 6.54 9.93
CA ALA A 48 18.63 6.84 11.35
C ALA A 48 18.07 5.73 12.26
N PHE A 49 16.89 5.20 11.93
CA PHE A 49 16.30 4.07 12.66
C PHE A 49 17.17 2.81 12.58
N HIS A 50 17.68 2.46 11.40
CA HIS A 50 18.57 1.31 11.25
C HIS A 50 19.86 1.50 12.05
N GLN A 51 20.50 2.68 11.95
CA GLN A 51 21.73 2.96 12.68
C GLN A 51 21.54 2.87 14.19
N ARG A 52 20.46 3.47 14.72
CA ARG A 52 20.11 3.43 16.15
C ARG A 52 19.92 2.00 16.67
N ASN A 53 19.36 1.11 15.83
CA ASN A 53 18.99 -0.24 16.23
C ASN A 53 19.97 -1.32 15.75
N ALA A 54 21.10 -0.96 15.13
CA ALA A 54 22.02 -1.91 14.50
C ALA A 54 22.51 -3.02 15.45
N GLY A 55 22.71 -2.70 16.73
CA GLY A 55 23.16 -3.68 17.73
C GLY A 55 22.08 -4.67 18.21
N LYS A 56 20.79 -4.39 17.97
CA LYS A 56 19.67 -5.19 18.48
C LYS A 56 18.82 -5.83 17.37
N SER A 57 18.81 -5.24 16.18
CA SER A 57 17.92 -5.64 15.09
C SER A 57 18.10 -7.10 14.66
N GLN A 58 19.35 -7.57 14.54
CA GLN A 58 19.61 -8.95 14.12
C GLN A 58 19.07 -9.97 15.11
N GLN A 59 19.18 -9.70 16.41
CA GLN A 59 18.71 -10.61 17.45
C GLN A 59 17.18 -10.59 17.53
N ALA A 60 16.58 -9.40 17.59
CA ALA A 60 15.12 -9.25 17.62
C ALA A 60 14.43 -9.93 16.42
N LEU A 61 15.03 -9.87 15.22
CA LEU A 61 14.49 -10.57 14.05
C LEU A 61 14.57 -12.10 14.17
N LYS A 62 15.62 -12.63 14.81
CA LYS A 62 15.75 -14.08 15.06
C LYS A 62 14.73 -14.56 16.08
N ASP A 63 14.49 -13.76 17.12
CA ASP A 63 13.55 -14.10 18.18
C ASP A 63 12.11 -14.08 17.63
N LEU A 64 11.76 -13.06 16.86
CA LEU A 64 10.47 -13.01 16.13
C LEU A 64 10.28 -14.20 15.19
N GLN A 65 11.33 -14.58 14.44
CA GLN A 65 11.29 -15.75 13.56
C GLN A 65 11.07 -17.04 14.37
N TYR A 66 11.75 -17.19 15.50
CA TYR A 66 11.58 -18.34 16.38
C TYR A 66 10.15 -18.42 16.91
N VAL A 67 9.60 -17.32 17.44
CA VAL A 67 8.22 -17.27 17.93
C VAL A 67 7.22 -17.62 16.82
N ALA A 68 7.43 -17.11 15.60
CA ALA A 68 6.58 -17.41 14.45
C ALA A 68 6.56 -18.89 14.09
N ILE A 69 7.73 -19.54 14.04
CA ILE A 69 7.86 -20.97 13.69
C ILE A 69 7.22 -21.86 14.78
N ASN A 70 7.27 -21.41 16.03
CA ASN A 70 6.66 -22.12 17.16
C ASN A 70 5.17 -21.76 17.36
N ASN A 71 4.54 -21.07 16.40
CA ASN A 71 3.14 -20.66 16.45
C ASN A 71 2.77 -19.85 17.72
N GLY A 72 3.75 -19.07 18.22
CA GLY A 72 3.62 -18.22 19.39
C GLY A 72 2.97 -16.87 19.09
N ASN A 73 2.78 -16.06 20.14
CA ASN A 73 2.18 -14.74 20.00
C ASN A 73 3.17 -13.73 19.41
N LEU A 74 3.00 -13.39 18.13
CA LEU A 74 3.86 -12.43 17.42
C LEU A 74 3.82 -11.04 18.03
N PHE A 75 2.68 -10.58 18.55
CA PHE A 75 2.56 -9.23 19.11
C PHE A 75 3.36 -9.08 20.42
N ALA A 76 3.56 -10.16 21.16
CA ALA A 76 4.36 -10.13 22.39
C ALA A 76 5.87 -10.04 22.12
N GLU A 77 6.31 -10.38 20.89
CA GLU A 77 7.73 -10.41 20.48
C GLU A 77 8.13 -9.17 19.62
N LEU A 78 7.15 -8.36 19.20
CA LEU A 78 7.36 -7.10 18.46
C LEU A 78 7.72 -5.93 19.39
#